data_AF-E2ASX7-F1
#
_entry.id   AF-E2ASX7-F1
#
_cell.length_a   1.000
_cell.length_b   1.000
_cell.length_c   1.000
_cell.angle_alpha   90.00
_cell.angle_beta   90.00
_cell.angle_gamma   90.00
#
_symmetry.space_group_name_H-M   'P 1'
#
loop_
_entity.id
_entity.type
_entity.pdbx_description
1 polymer ?
#
loop_
_entity_poly.entity_id
_entity_poly.type
_entity_poly.pdbx_seq_one_letter_code
_entity_poly.pdbx_strand_id
1 'polypeptide(L)'
;PHTDFYAIAKEKYFSETKKYLSARSEIKGTQYFNLYPTFARRPWFDGFDLDRAEIATISRIRSNHYNLNYSLHRCGLVPHPRCHCGLSRQDINHILWSCPLYECHRAPMLQSLRETLKSP
;
A
#
# COMPACT_ATOMS: atom_id res chain seq x y z
N PRO A 1 -3.37 -39.53 3.62
CA PRO A 1 -2.45 -39.55 4.78
C PRO A 1 -1.34 -38.48 4.77
N HIS A 2 -0.95 -37.91 3.61
CA HIS A 2 0.11 -36.89 3.52
C HIS A 2 -0.34 -35.44 3.80
N THR A 3 -1.65 -35.20 3.80
CA THR A 3 -2.26 -33.87 3.98
C THR A 3 -2.02 -33.28 5.36
N ASP A 4 -1.88 -34.13 6.38
CA ASP A 4 -1.73 -33.73 7.77
C ASP A 4 -0.35 -33.11 8.05
N PHE A 5 0.74 -33.75 7.59
CA PHE A 5 2.10 -33.20 7.76
C PHE A 5 2.29 -31.86 7.05
N TYR A 6 1.74 -31.70 5.84
CA TYR A 6 1.80 -30.43 5.12
C TYR A 6 1.01 -29.33 5.84
N ALA A 7 -0.18 -29.65 6.36
CA ALA A 7 -0.99 -28.71 7.12
C ALA A 7 -0.27 -28.27 8.41
N ILE A 8 0.35 -29.20 9.15
CA ILE A 8 1.15 -28.91 10.34
C ILE A 8 2.34 -27.99 10.01
N ALA A 9 3.10 -28.32 8.95
CA ALA A 9 4.24 -27.50 8.53
C ALA A 9 3.82 -26.08 8.11
N LYS A 10 2.71 -25.97 7.36
CA LYS A 10 2.14 -24.68 6.94
C LYS A 10 1.69 -23.86 8.13
N GLU A 11 1.06 -24.47 9.11
CA GLU A 11 0.61 -23.80 10.33
C GLU A 11 1.78 -23.30 11.17
N LYS A 12 2.79 -24.15 11.36
CA LYS A 12 4.03 -23.78 12.06
C LYS A 12 4.70 -22.59 11.37
N TYR A 13 4.88 -22.64 10.06
CA TYR A 13 5.48 -21.55 9.28
C TYR A 13 4.70 -20.24 9.42
N PHE A 14 3.36 -20.31 9.33
CA PHE A 14 2.51 -19.13 9.49
C PHE A 14 2.64 -18.52 10.90
N SER A 15 2.63 -19.36 11.95
CA SER A 15 2.79 -18.93 13.34
C SER A 15 4.15 -18.29 13.61
N GLU A 16 5.23 -18.90 13.12
CA GLU A 16 6.59 -18.37 13.27
C GLU A 16 6.77 -17.04 12.51
N THR A 17 6.30 -16.99 11.26
CA THR A 17 6.32 -15.76 10.44
C THR A 17 5.53 -14.64 11.11
N LYS A 18 4.35 -14.95 11.66
CA LYS A 18 3.53 -14.00 12.39
C LYS A 18 4.29 -13.39 13.56
N LYS A 19 4.91 -14.22 14.41
CA LYS A 19 5.70 -13.77 15.56
C LYS A 19 6.88 -12.90 15.12
N TYR A 20 7.64 -13.34 14.12
CA TYR A 20 8.80 -12.60 13.60
C TYR A 20 8.41 -11.22 13.07
N LEU A 21 7.37 -11.16 12.23
CA LEU A 21 6.90 -9.91 11.63
C LEU A 21 6.30 -8.96 12.66
N SER A 22 5.53 -9.47 13.63
CA SER A 22 5.02 -8.67 14.76
C SER A 22 6.16 -7.99 15.51
N ALA A 23 7.19 -8.74 15.92
CA ALA A 23 8.34 -8.15 16.61
C ALA A 23 9.09 -7.14 15.75
N ARG A 24 9.23 -7.39 14.44
CA ARG A 24 9.90 -6.47 13.50
C ARG A 24 9.13 -5.16 13.31
N SER A 25 7.79 -5.21 13.42
CA SER A 25 6.89 -4.10 13.10
C SER A 25 7.02 -2.89 14.01
N GLU A 26 7.50 -3.11 15.23
CA GLU A 26 7.78 -2.05 16.21
C GLU A 26 8.87 -1.10 15.72
N ILE A 27 9.76 -1.57 14.84
CA ILE A 27 10.92 -0.83 14.35
C ILE A 27 10.78 -0.48 12.86
N LYS A 28 10.24 -1.39 12.04
CA LYS A 28 10.14 -1.23 10.59
C LYS A 28 8.74 -1.55 10.08
N GLY A 29 8.25 -0.73 9.16
CA GLY A 29 6.94 -0.95 8.55
C GLY A 29 5.78 -0.67 9.51
N THR A 30 6.01 -0.01 10.64
CA THR A 30 5.01 0.29 11.69
C THR A 30 3.73 0.88 11.12
N GLN A 31 3.83 1.83 10.17
CA GLN A 31 2.66 2.40 9.51
C GLN A 31 1.83 1.34 8.75
N TYR A 32 2.49 0.45 7.99
CA TYR A 32 1.79 -0.61 7.26
C TYR A 32 1.06 -1.54 8.23
N PHE A 33 1.76 -1.95 9.31
CA PHE A 33 1.21 -2.84 10.32
C PHE A 33 0.05 -2.22 11.11
N ASN A 34 0.09 -0.90 11.34
CA ASN A 34 -0.99 -0.18 12.02
C ASN A 34 -2.23 0.00 11.14
N LEU A 35 -2.06 0.14 9.82
CA LEU A 35 -3.16 0.44 8.90
C LEU A 35 -3.80 -0.79 8.26
N TYR A 36 -3.08 -1.90 8.15
CA TYR A 36 -3.53 -3.05 7.39
C TYR A 36 -3.48 -4.36 8.20
N PRO A 37 -4.41 -5.29 7.95
CA PRO A 37 -4.35 -6.63 8.50
C PRO A 37 -3.01 -7.27 8.16
N THR A 38 -2.24 -7.54 9.20
CA THR A 38 -0.85 -7.95 9.05
C THR A 38 -0.70 -9.42 8.68
N PHE A 39 -1.69 -10.24 9.07
CA PHE A 39 -1.61 -11.69 9.03
C PHE A 39 -2.86 -12.26 8.39
N ALA A 40 -2.94 -12.14 7.07
CA ALA A 40 -3.94 -12.83 6.25
C ALA A 40 -3.32 -14.08 5.62
N ARG A 41 -4.10 -15.17 5.51
CA ARG A 41 -3.66 -16.39 4.80
C ARG A 41 -3.68 -16.24 3.29
N ARG A 42 -4.40 -15.23 2.80
CA ARG A 42 -4.50 -14.87 1.39
C ARG A 42 -3.94 -13.45 1.22
N PRO A 43 -3.33 -13.14 0.06
CA PRO A 43 -2.85 -11.79 -0.21
C PRO A 43 -4.02 -10.79 -0.25
N TRP A 44 -3.73 -9.49 -0.10
CA TRP A 44 -4.77 -8.45 -0.07
C TRP A 44 -5.52 -8.28 -1.40
N PHE A 45 -4.90 -8.69 -2.51
CA PHE A 45 -5.46 -8.64 -3.87
C PHE A 45 -6.16 -9.94 -4.27
N ASP A 46 -6.29 -10.89 -3.35
CA ASP A 46 -7.02 -12.12 -3.60
C ASP A 46 -8.49 -11.84 -3.94
N GLY A 47 -8.96 -12.40 -5.06
CA GLY A 47 -10.31 -12.16 -5.58
C GLY A 47 -10.48 -10.88 -6.42
N PHE A 48 -9.40 -10.12 -6.62
CA PHE A 48 -9.40 -8.97 -7.55
C PHE A 48 -8.75 -9.37 -8.87
N ASP A 49 -9.33 -8.91 -9.98
CA ASP A 49 -8.75 -9.00 -11.32
C ASP A 49 -7.82 -7.80 -11.53
N LEU A 50 -6.58 -7.92 -11.05
CA LEU A 50 -5.55 -6.89 -11.14
C LEU A 50 -4.30 -7.45 -11.80
N ASP A 51 -3.68 -6.65 -12.64
CA ASP A 51 -2.39 -6.97 -13.22
C ASP A 51 -1.24 -6.81 -12.21
N ARG A 52 -0.06 -7.28 -12.61
CA ARG A 52 1.14 -7.21 -11.77
C ARG A 52 1.54 -5.76 -11.43
N ALA A 53 1.36 -4.82 -12.35
CA ALA A 53 1.73 -3.43 -12.18
C ALA A 53 0.80 -2.72 -11.18
N GLU A 54 -0.49 -3.01 -11.22
CA GLU A 54 -1.50 -2.53 -10.28
C GLU A 54 -1.22 -3.07 -8.87
N ILE A 55 -1.01 -4.39 -8.74
CA ILE A 55 -0.66 -5.03 -7.47
C ILE A 55 0.61 -4.40 -6.87
N ALA A 56 1.65 -4.21 -7.68
CA ALA A 56 2.90 -3.61 -7.23
C ALA A 56 2.72 -2.14 -6.81
N THR A 57 1.95 -1.37 -7.58
CA THR A 57 1.68 0.05 -7.31
C THR A 57 0.91 0.22 -6.01
N ILE A 58 -0.18 -0.52 -5.83
CA ILE A 58 -0.98 -0.48 -4.59
C ILE A 58 -0.15 -0.97 -3.39
N SER A 59 0.67 -2.01 -3.55
CA SER A 59 1.54 -2.49 -2.47
C SER A 59 2.58 -1.43 -2.03
N ARG A 60 3.14 -0.68 -2.98
CA ARG A 60 4.02 0.47 -2.70
C ARG A 60 3.27 1.60 -1.99
N ILE A 61 2.04 1.90 -2.41
CA ILE A 61 1.17 2.89 -1.75
C ILE A 61 0.88 2.48 -0.31
N ARG A 62 0.41 1.25 -0.10
CA ARG A 62 0.09 0.70 1.23
C ARG A 62 1.30 0.75 2.17
N SER A 63 2.48 0.42 1.66
CA SER A 63 3.73 0.43 2.44
C SER A 63 4.36 1.82 2.56
N ASN A 64 3.77 2.87 1.98
CA ASN A 64 4.29 4.23 1.94
C ASN A 64 5.70 4.31 1.27
N HIS A 65 5.97 3.44 0.30
CA HIS A 65 7.24 3.31 -0.43
C HIS A 65 7.04 3.57 -1.94
N TYR A 66 6.78 4.82 -2.29
CA TYR A 66 6.56 5.28 -3.68
C TYR A 66 7.46 6.46 -4.04
N ASN A 67 7.51 6.80 -5.33
CA ASN A 67 8.44 7.81 -5.88
C ASN A 67 7.86 9.23 -5.83
N LEU A 68 7.38 9.66 -4.66
CA LEU A 68 6.97 11.06 -4.42
C LEU A 68 7.92 11.70 -3.42
N ASN A 69 8.07 13.03 -3.48
CA ASN A 69 9.13 13.74 -2.75
C ASN A 69 9.07 13.50 -1.24
N TYR A 70 7.90 13.35 -0.63
CA TYR A 70 7.82 13.03 0.80
C TYR A 70 8.46 11.68 1.13
N SER A 71 8.23 10.66 0.31
CA SER A 71 8.83 9.32 0.48
C SER A 71 10.33 9.34 0.20
N LEU A 72 10.73 9.97 -0.91
CA LEU A 72 12.14 10.09 -1.31
C LEU A 72 12.97 10.89 -0.29
N HIS A 73 12.39 11.93 0.31
CA HIS A 73 13.04 12.76 1.33
C HIS A 73 13.32 11.96 2.61
N ARG A 74 12.39 11.11 3.05
CA ARG A 74 12.62 10.21 4.21
C ARG A 74 13.78 9.23 3.97
N CYS A 75 14.10 8.95 2.71
CA CYS A 75 15.23 8.13 2.30
C CYS A 75 16.50 8.94 1.98
N GLY A 76 16.49 10.27 2.13
CA GLY A 76 17.64 11.13 1.82
C GLY A 76 17.95 11.26 0.32
N LEU A 77 17.03 10.88 -0.57
CA LEU A 77 17.24 10.92 -2.02
C LEU A 77 16.94 12.29 -2.64
N VAL A 78 16.12 13.10 -1.98
CA VAL A 78 15.80 14.47 -2.39
C VAL A 78 15.91 15.41 -1.18
N PRO A 79 16.30 16.67 -1.39
CA PRO A 79 16.56 17.59 -0.29
C PRO A 79 15.29 18.15 0.38
N HIS A 80 14.13 18.08 -0.29
CA HIS A 80 12.88 18.62 0.25
C HIS A 80 11.68 17.73 -0.08
N PRO A 81 10.69 17.60 0.81
CA PRO A 81 9.48 16.80 0.57
C PRO A 81 8.39 17.53 -0.24
N ARG A 82 8.65 18.77 -0.67
CA ARG A 82 7.66 19.70 -1.22
C ARG A 82 7.16 19.27 -2.60
N CYS A 83 5.90 19.58 -2.88
CA CYS A 83 5.31 19.43 -4.20
C CYS A 83 5.63 20.67 -5.06
N HIS A 84 5.72 20.49 -6.38
CA HIS A 84 5.89 21.60 -7.33
C HIS A 84 4.71 22.58 -7.33
N CYS A 85 3.54 22.17 -6.84
CA CYS A 85 2.40 23.07 -6.66
C CYS A 85 2.53 24.01 -5.45
N GLY A 86 3.63 23.93 -4.69
CA GLY A 86 3.88 24.75 -3.51
C GLY A 86 3.51 24.12 -2.17
N LEU A 87 2.81 22.98 -2.15
CA LEU A 87 2.47 22.30 -0.88
C LEU A 87 3.73 21.75 -0.22
N SER A 88 3.80 21.85 1.11
CA SER A 88 4.97 21.42 1.90
C SER A 88 5.28 19.93 1.81
N ARG A 89 4.29 19.11 1.45
CA ARG A 89 4.38 17.65 1.43
C ARG A 89 3.73 17.07 0.17
N GLN A 90 4.54 16.46 -0.68
CA GLN A 90 4.09 15.67 -1.82
C GLN A 90 3.95 14.20 -1.42
N ASP A 91 2.75 13.80 -1.01
CA ASP A 91 2.40 12.40 -0.75
C ASP A 91 1.23 11.93 -1.61
N ILE A 92 0.88 10.65 -1.49
CA ILE A 92 -0.14 10.05 -2.35
C ILE A 92 -1.53 10.70 -2.16
N ASN A 93 -1.88 11.11 -0.94
CA ASN A 93 -3.16 11.77 -0.68
C ASN A 93 -3.22 13.14 -1.35
N HIS A 94 -2.14 13.91 -1.26
CA HIS A 94 -2.06 15.17 -1.99
C HIS A 94 -2.20 14.95 -3.50
N ILE A 95 -1.42 14.04 -4.08
CA ILE A 95 -1.45 13.80 -5.53
C ILE A 95 -2.85 13.35 -5.99
N LEU A 96 -3.45 12.38 -5.31
CA LEU A 96 -4.74 11.81 -5.72
C LEU A 96 -5.93 12.73 -5.49
N TRP A 97 -5.94 13.51 -4.39
CA TRP A 97 -7.17 14.17 -3.93
C TRP A 97 -7.16 15.69 -4.01
N SER A 98 -6.00 16.35 -4.02
CA SER A 98 -5.95 17.81 -3.87
C SER A 98 -4.91 18.55 -4.71
N CYS A 99 -3.99 17.85 -5.38
CA CYS A 99 -2.92 18.52 -6.12
C CYS A 99 -3.47 19.17 -7.39
N PRO A 100 -3.36 20.51 -7.55
CA PRO A 100 -3.92 21.20 -8.71
C PRO A 100 -3.24 20.79 -10.02
N LEU A 101 -1.97 20.36 -9.96
CA LEU A 101 -1.24 19.88 -11.14
C LEU A 101 -1.84 18.61 -11.76
N TYR A 102 -2.65 17.87 -11.01
CA TYR A 102 -3.26 16.61 -11.44
C TYR A 102 -4.78 16.70 -11.56
N GLU A 103 -5.37 17.90 -11.56
CA GLU A 103 -6.82 18.08 -11.67
C GLU A 103 -7.39 17.42 -12.94
N CYS A 104 -6.72 17.56 -14.08
CA CYS A 104 -7.15 16.96 -15.35
C CYS A 104 -7.22 15.42 -15.31
N HIS A 105 -6.44 14.76 -14.46
CA HIS A 105 -6.48 13.31 -14.25
C HIS A 105 -7.46 12.92 -13.13
N ARG A 106 -7.53 13.74 -12.08
CA ARG A 106 -8.40 13.50 -10.92
C ARG A 106 -9.88 13.62 -11.29
N ALA A 107 -10.26 14.63 -12.08
CA ALA A 107 -11.64 14.85 -12.48
C ALA A 107 -12.28 13.60 -13.14
N PRO A 108 -11.70 12.99 -14.19
CA PRO A 108 -12.25 11.78 -14.79
C PRO A 108 -12.19 10.59 -13.83
N MET A 109 -11.11 10.42 -13.06
CA MET A 109 -11.00 9.36 -12.05
C MET A 109 -12.15 9.42 -11.02
N LEU A 110 -12.45 10.61 -10.49
CA LEU A 110 -13.54 10.83 -9.54
C LEU A 110 -14.92 10.58 -10.18
N GLN A 111 -15.07 10.91 -11.46
CA GLN A 111 -16.31 10.61 -12.18
C GLN A 111 -16.52 9.09 -12.29
N SER A 112 -15.51 8.35 -12.77
CA SER A 112 -15.57 6.89 -12.87
C SER A 112 -15.83 6.24 -11.51
N LEU A 113 -15.17 6.67 -10.44
CA LEU A 113 -15.42 6.17 -9.08
C LEU A 113 -16.88 6.37 -8.64
N ARG A 114 -17.47 7.53 -8.93
CA ARG A 114 -18.87 7.80 -8.60
C ARG A 114 -19.83 6.91 -9.38
N GLU A 115 -19.52 6.59 -10.64
CA GLU A 115 -20.32 5.70 -11.48
C GLU A 115 -20.23 4.25 -10.97
N THR A 116 -19.03 3.78 -10.62
CA THR A 116 -18.83 2.46 -10.00
C THR A 116 -19.60 2.34 -8.68
N LEU A 117 -19.53 3.34 -7.81
CA LEU A 117 -20.22 3.32 -6.51
C LEU A 117 -21.75 3.36 -6.60
N LYS A 118 -22.31 3.81 -7.73
CA LYS A 118 -23.76 3.80 -7.99
C LYS A 118 -24.24 2.46 -8.55
N SER A 119 -23.32 1.63 -9.05
CA SER A 119 -23.65 0.32 -9.61
C SER A 119 -23.64 -0.69 -8.46
N PRO A 120 -24.77 -1.39 -8.19
CA PRO A 120 -24.89 -2.32 -7.07
C PRO A 120 -23.96 -3.54 -7.19
#